data_AF-A0A8E2DQN2-F1
#
_entry.id   AF-A0A8E2DQN2-F1
#
_cell.length_a   1.000
_cell.length_b   1.000
_cell.length_c   1.000
_cell.angle_alpha   90.00
_cell.angle_beta   90.00
_cell.angle_gamma   90.00
#
_symmetry.space_group_name_H-M   'P 1'
#
loop_
_entity.id
_entity.type
_entity.pdbx_description
1 polymer ?
#
loop_
_entity_poly.entity_id
_entity_poly.type
_entity_poly.pdbx_seq_one_letter_code
_entity_poly.pdbx_strand_id
1 'polypeptide(L)'
;PLSLAYLDALLTMSRATTWKALALLTYLACVSSINAAPTSFEKQNALDAQQLNAQFATLKATDACTEGQQACVESAFAQCVNGTWTLTQCVKDTSCVALPLVNKPGTTISCDTQSDALQRFQDAGVQGGLTGNDASAASSAVPS
;
A
#
# COMPACT_ATOMS: atom_id res chain seq x y z
N PRO A 1 18.59 7.98 35.58
CA PRO A 1 19.74 8.91 35.56
C PRO A 1 19.28 10.31 35.14
N LEU A 2 18.78 11.08 36.11
CA LEU A 2 18.74 12.54 35.99
C LEU A 2 20.16 13.05 35.71
N SER A 3 20.31 14.15 34.99
CA SER A 3 20.89 15.36 35.60
C SER A 3 21.57 16.32 34.62
N LEU A 4 22.18 15.89 33.51
CA LEU A 4 23.19 16.77 32.88
C LEU A 4 23.00 17.17 31.41
N ALA A 5 22.21 16.47 30.60
CA ALA A 5 21.98 16.90 29.21
C ALA A 5 20.85 17.95 29.06
N TYR A 6 20.08 18.19 30.12
CA TYR A 6 19.00 19.19 30.15
C TYR A 6 19.52 20.60 30.48
N LEU A 7 20.78 20.73 30.92
CA LEU A 7 21.34 22.02 31.35
C LEU A 7 21.96 22.85 30.21
N ASP A 8 22.27 22.25 29.06
CA ASP A 8 22.99 22.94 27.97
C ASP A 8 22.11 23.39 26.79
N ALA A 9 20.83 23.04 26.75
CA ALA A 9 20.01 23.29 25.57
C ALA A 9 19.58 24.76 25.36
N LEU A 10 19.63 25.66 26.35
CA LEU A 10 19.05 27.01 26.18
C LEU A 10 19.80 28.15 26.89
N LEU A 11 21.05 27.94 27.34
CA LEU A 11 21.94 29.05 27.73
C LEU A 11 22.57 29.71 26.49
N THR A 12 21.75 30.13 25.52
CA THR A 12 22.14 31.07 24.44
C THR A 12 20.88 31.71 23.81
N MET A 13 19.86 31.99 24.62
CA MET A 13 18.85 33.00 24.26
C MET A 13 19.53 34.39 24.26
N SER A 14 20.10 34.77 23.12
CA SER A 14 20.70 36.09 22.95
C SER A 14 19.61 37.14 22.69
N ARG A 15 19.39 37.95 23.73
CA ARG A 15 19.23 39.41 23.67
C ARG A 15 18.09 39.97 22.81
N ALA A 16 16.88 39.88 23.36
CA ALA A 16 15.75 40.82 23.25
C ALA A 16 14.52 39.95 23.56
N THR A 17 13.64 40.23 24.50
CA THR A 17 12.86 41.46 24.63
C THR A 17 12.09 41.35 25.95
N THR A 18 11.84 42.49 26.57
CA THR A 18 11.26 42.72 27.91
C THR A 18 9.93 42.02 28.17
N TRP A 19 9.81 41.39 29.35
CA TRP A 19 8.64 40.67 29.85
C TRP A 19 7.55 41.61 30.40
N LYS A 20 6.52 41.90 29.61
CA LYS A 20 5.19 42.30 30.11
C LYS A 20 4.10 41.63 29.28
N ALA A 21 3.52 40.59 29.89
CA ALA A 21 2.25 39.90 29.65
C ALA A 21 1.37 40.24 28.42
N LEU A 22 1.06 39.19 27.64
CA LEU A 22 -0.26 38.54 27.48
C LEU A 22 -0.67 38.27 26.00
N ALA A 23 -0.57 36.97 25.66
CA ALA A 23 -1.43 36.17 24.77
C ALA A 23 -1.83 36.69 23.37
N LEU A 24 -1.33 36.01 22.32
CA LEU A 24 -2.21 35.47 21.29
C LEU A 24 -1.69 34.10 20.82
N LEU A 25 -2.56 33.11 20.90
CA LEU A 25 -2.33 31.69 20.67
C LEU A 25 -1.98 31.37 19.20
N THR A 26 -0.92 30.61 18.96
CA THR A 26 -0.73 29.91 17.68
C THR A 26 -1.62 28.66 17.68
N TYR A 27 -2.75 28.74 16.98
CA TYR A 27 -3.68 27.63 16.80
C TYR A 27 -3.11 26.68 15.73
N LEU A 28 -2.41 25.61 16.14
CA LEU A 28 -2.19 24.46 15.25
C LEU A 28 -3.49 23.65 15.20
N ALA A 29 -4.30 23.87 14.18
CA ALA A 29 -5.43 22.99 13.89
C ALA A 29 -4.90 21.65 13.37
N CYS A 30 -5.05 20.57 14.16
CA CYS A 30 -4.91 19.21 13.65
C CYS A 30 -6.05 18.95 12.67
N VAL A 31 -5.78 19.03 11.37
CA VAL A 31 -6.71 18.52 10.36
C VAL A 31 -6.55 17.01 10.35
N SER A 32 -7.39 16.31 11.10
CA SER A 32 -7.50 14.86 10.96
C SER A 32 -8.14 14.55 9.61
N SER A 33 -7.38 13.92 8.71
CA SER A 33 -7.93 13.39 7.46
C SER A 33 -9.05 12.41 7.78
N ILE A 34 -10.27 12.74 7.37
CA ILE A 34 -11.43 11.85 7.47
C ILE A 34 -11.35 10.90 6.27
N ASN A 35 -10.53 9.85 6.36
CA ASN A 35 -10.64 8.74 5.42
C ASN A 35 -11.95 8.00 5.72
N ALA A 36 -12.81 7.88 4.73
CA ALA A 36 -13.98 7.01 4.83
C ALA A 36 -13.50 5.57 5.05
N ALA A 37 -14.10 4.86 5.99
CA ALA A 37 -13.81 3.45 6.18
C ALA A 37 -14.18 2.67 4.92
N PRO A 38 -13.37 1.68 4.49
CA PRO A 38 -13.69 0.86 3.34
C PRO A 38 -15.01 0.14 3.55
N THR A 39 -15.78 0.02 2.47
CA THR A 39 -16.99 -0.78 2.45
C THR A 39 -16.66 -2.26 2.71
N SER A 40 -17.67 -3.05 3.10
CA SER A 40 -17.46 -4.49 3.31
C SER A 40 -16.98 -5.22 2.05
N PHE A 41 -17.40 -4.76 0.86
CA PHE A 41 -16.98 -5.38 -0.40
C PHE A 41 -15.56 -4.98 -0.81
N GLU A 42 -15.09 -3.76 -0.57
CA GLU A 42 -13.71 -3.37 -0.87
C GLU A 42 -12.70 -4.21 -0.08
N LYS A 43 -12.97 -4.41 1.21
CA LYS A 43 -12.14 -5.28 2.04
C LYS A 43 -12.14 -6.72 1.53
N GLN A 44 -13.30 -7.27 1.17
CA GLN A 44 -13.39 -8.63 0.62
C GLN A 44 -12.67 -8.74 -0.72
N ASN A 45 -12.84 -7.77 -1.61
CA ASN A 45 -12.16 -7.72 -2.90
C ASN A 45 -10.64 -7.71 -2.73
N ALA A 46 -10.13 -7.03 -1.69
CA ALA A 46 -8.70 -7.00 -1.42
C ALA A 46 -8.18 -8.34 -0.88
N LEU A 47 -8.93 -9.03 -0.02
CA LEU A 47 -8.57 -10.39 0.41
C LEU A 47 -8.59 -11.37 -0.77
N ASP A 48 -9.59 -11.28 -1.64
CA ASP A 48 -9.70 -12.12 -2.84
C ASP A 48 -8.53 -11.85 -3.81
N ALA A 49 -8.17 -10.57 -3.99
CA ALA A 49 -7.02 -10.18 -4.80
C ALA A 49 -5.69 -10.67 -4.20
N GLN A 50 -5.54 -10.67 -2.86
CA GLN A 50 -4.37 -11.25 -2.19
C GLN A 50 -4.24 -12.75 -2.48
N GLN A 51 -5.35 -13.48 -2.39
CA GLN A 51 -5.38 -14.90 -2.69
C GLN A 51 -5.07 -15.17 -4.17
N LEU A 52 -5.56 -14.34 -5.09
CA LEU A 52 -5.23 -14.45 -6.51
C LEU A 52 -3.74 -14.21 -6.77
N ASN A 53 -3.16 -13.15 -6.20
CA ASN A 53 -1.73 -12.85 -6.35
C ASN A 53 -0.85 -13.95 -5.76
N ALA A 54 -1.24 -14.53 -4.61
CA ALA A 54 -0.54 -15.67 -4.04
C ALA A 54 -0.58 -16.90 -4.96
N GLN A 55 -1.71 -17.17 -5.62
CA GLN A 55 -1.82 -18.23 -6.62
C GLN A 55 -0.97 -17.94 -7.86
N PHE A 56 -1.02 -16.71 -8.37
CA PHE A 56 -0.24 -16.26 -9.53
C PHE A 56 1.27 -16.41 -9.31
N ALA A 57 1.76 -16.17 -8.10
CA ALA A 57 3.16 -16.38 -7.74
C ALA A 57 3.63 -17.85 -7.89
N THR A 58 2.71 -18.81 -7.95
CA THR A 58 3.05 -20.23 -8.16
C THR A 58 3.05 -20.65 -9.63
N LEU A 59 2.45 -19.85 -10.51
CA LEU A 59 2.31 -20.17 -11.93
C LEU A 59 3.61 -19.94 -12.70
N LYS A 60 3.83 -20.80 -13.70
CA LYS A 60 4.92 -20.70 -14.67
C LYS A 60 4.34 -20.58 -16.08
N ALA A 61 5.09 -19.97 -16.99
CA ALA A 61 4.67 -19.87 -18.40
C ALA A 61 4.47 -21.25 -19.06
N THR A 62 5.13 -22.30 -18.53
CA THR A 62 5.03 -23.68 -19.02
C THR A 62 3.84 -24.46 -18.45
N ASP A 63 3.11 -23.91 -17.49
CA ASP A 63 1.96 -24.61 -16.89
C ASP A 63 0.80 -24.66 -17.89
N ALA A 64 0.06 -25.78 -17.87
CA ALA A 64 -1.18 -25.87 -18.61
C ALA A 64 -2.25 -24.96 -17.99
N CYS A 65 -3.14 -24.42 -18.83
CA CYS A 65 -4.21 -23.52 -18.39
C CYS A 65 -5.55 -23.85 -19.05
N THR A 66 -6.62 -23.25 -18.55
CA THR A 66 -7.96 -23.40 -19.15
C THR A 66 -8.23 -22.28 -20.13
N GLU A 67 -8.77 -22.59 -21.32
CA GLU A 67 -9.05 -21.62 -22.38
C GLU A 67 -9.75 -20.34 -21.85
N GLY A 68 -9.23 -19.18 -22.22
CA GLY A 68 -9.77 -17.88 -21.81
C GLY A 68 -9.45 -17.44 -20.38
N GLN A 69 -8.83 -18.31 -19.55
CA GLN A 69 -8.34 -17.94 -18.23
C GLN A 69 -7.31 -16.81 -18.34
N GLN A 70 -7.33 -15.89 -17.38
CA GLN A 70 -6.38 -14.80 -17.27
C GLN A 70 -5.66 -14.89 -15.93
N ALA A 71 -4.39 -14.52 -15.91
CA ALA A 71 -3.53 -14.55 -14.73
C ALA A 71 -2.41 -13.52 -14.83
N CYS A 72 -1.68 -13.36 -13.74
CA CYS A 72 -0.33 -12.82 -13.80
C CYS A 72 0.65 -13.99 -13.75
N VAL A 73 1.47 -14.15 -14.79
CA VAL A 73 2.49 -15.19 -14.86
C VAL A 73 3.82 -14.49 -15.06
N GLU A 74 4.78 -14.72 -14.17
CA GLU A 74 6.10 -14.07 -14.20
C GLU A 74 5.99 -12.52 -14.25
N SER A 75 5.01 -11.96 -13.53
CA SER A 75 4.67 -10.51 -13.51
C SER A 75 4.16 -9.95 -14.85
N ALA A 76 3.89 -10.79 -15.85
CA ALA A 76 3.26 -10.40 -17.11
C ALA A 76 1.77 -10.73 -17.10
N PHE A 77 0.98 -9.96 -17.86
CA PHE A 77 -0.41 -10.32 -18.11
C PHE A 77 -0.43 -11.58 -18.99
N ALA A 78 -1.12 -12.62 -18.54
CA ALA A 78 -1.20 -13.88 -19.27
C ALA A 78 -2.65 -14.20 -19.60
N GLN A 79 -2.89 -14.61 -20.84
CA GLN A 79 -4.16 -15.20 -21.28
C GLN A 79 -3.92 -16.61 -21.81
N CYS A 80 -4.77 -17.54 -21.39
CA CYS A 80 -4.71 -18.90 -21.88
C CYS A 80 -5.32 -19.00 -23.28
N VAL A 81 -4.51 -19.48 -24.23
CA VAL A 81 -4.92 -19.72 -25.63
C VAL A 81 -4.45 -21.12 -26.02
N ASN A 82 -5.38 -21.97 -26.45
CA ASN A 82 -5.15 -23.39 -26.74
C ASN A 82 -4.46 -24.15 -25.60
N GLY A 83 -4.84 -23.87 -24.36
CA GLY A 83 -4.31 -24.53 -23.17
C GLY A 83 -2.90 -24.12 -22.73
N THR A 84 -2.32 -23.09 -23.36
CA THR A 84 -0.99 -22.53 -23.02
C THR A 84 -1.07 -21.05 -22.69
N TRP A 85 -0.25 -20.58 -21.76
CA TRP A 85 -0.16 -19.17 -21.40
C TRP A 85 0.49 -18.34 -22.51
N THR A 86 -0.23 -17.34 -23.02
CA THR A 86 0.31 -16.27 -23.86
C THR A 86 0.58 -15.04 -22.98
N LEU A 87 1.85 -14.70 -22.80
CA LEU A 87 2.28 -13.60 -21.93
C LEU A 87 2.43 -12.29 -22.72
N THR A 88 1.90 -11.20 -22.16
CA THR A 88 2.09 -9.83 -22.60
C THR A 88 2.74 -9.04 -21.47
N GLN A 89 3.97 -8.57 -21.71
CA GLN A 89 4.71 -7.82 -20.70
C GLN A 89 4.03 -6.47 -20.41
N CYS A 90 4.01 -6.11 -19.13
CA CYS A 90 3.62 -4.79 -18.70
C CYS A 90 4.63 -3.74 -19.17
N VAL A 91 4.16 -2.51 -19.38
CA VAL A 91 5.01 -1.42 -19.88
C VAL A 91 5.73 -0.72 -18.73
N LYS A 92 6.95 -0.22 -18.98
CA LYS A 92 7.74 0.54 -17.99
C LYS A 92 7.95 -0.27 -16.69
N ASP A 93 7.91 0.41 -15.55
CA ASP A 93 8.11 -0.15 -14.20
C ASP A 93 6.82 -0.70 -13.58
N THR A 94 5.89 -1.19 -14.41
CA THR A 94 4.63 -1.79 -13.94
C THR A 94 4.71 -3.31 -14.00
N SER A 95 3.98 -3.97 -13.10
CA SER A 95 3.86 -5.42 -13.01
C SER A 95 2.40 -5.82 -13.05
N CYS A 96 2.11 -6.99 -13.62
CA CYS A 96 0.78 -7.57 -13.57
C CYS A 96 0.43 -7.92 -12.13
N VAL A 97 -0.73 -7.46 -11.68
CA VAL A 97 -1.25 -7.71 -10.34
C VAL A 97 -2.78 -7.82 -10.38
N ALA A 98 -3.34 -8.70 -9.55
CA ALA A 98 -4.77 -8.67 -9.23
C ALA A 98 -5.03 -7.52 -8.24
N LEU A 99 -5.95 -6.64 -8.58
CA LEU A 99 -6.34 -5.47 -7.79
C LEU A 99 -7.79 -5.61 -7.31
N PRO A 100 -8.12 -5.11 -6.11
CA PRO A 100 -9.50 -5.00 -5.66
C PRO A 100 -10.27 -3.97 -6.50
N LEU A 101 -11.52 -4.28 -6.87
CA LEU A 101 -12.43 -3.29 -7.42
C LEU A 101 -12.97 -2.38 -6.31
N VAL A 102 -13.02 -1.08 -6.58
CA VAL A 102 -13.41 -0.06 -5.57
C VAL A 102 -14.89 0.31 -5.60
N ASN A 103 -15.56 0.13 -6.74
CA ASN A 103 -16.95 0.58 -6.94
C ASN A 103 -17.97 -0.56 -7.03
N LYS A 104 -17.51 -1.82 -7.01
CA LYS A 104 -18.35 -3.01 -7.09
C LYS A 104 -17.63 -4.24 -6.57
N PRO A 105 -18.34 -5.32 -6.21
CA PRO A 105 -17.70 -6.60 -5.86
C PRO A 105 -16.82 -7.15 -6.99
N GLY A 106 -15.74 -7.82 -6.60
CA GLY A 106 -14.80 -8.52 -7.48
C GLY A 106 -13.40 -7.92 -7.55
N THR A 107 -12.57 -8.52 -8.40
CA THR A 107 -11.17 -8.14 -8.64
C THR A 107 -10.96 -7.84 -10.13
N THR A 108 -9.81 -7.26 -10.45
CA THR A 108 -9.38 -7.06 -11.84
C THR A 108 -7.89 -7.35 -11.96
N ILE A 109 -7.44 -7.80 -13.13
CA ILE A 109 -6.01 -8.00 -13.41
C ILE A 109 -5.56 -6.80 -14.25
N SER A 110 -4.51 -6.11 -13.80
CA SER A 110 -3.95 -4.96 -14.52
C SER A 110 -2.45 -4.87 -14.29
N CYS A 111 -1.76 -4.21 -15.22
CA CYS A 111 -0.43 -3.68 -14.97
C CYS A 111 -0.57 -2.44 -14.08
N ASP A 112 0.13 -2.42 -12.95
CA ASP A 112 0.19 -1.27 -12.05
C ASP A 112 1.59 -1.17 -11.44
N THR A 113 1.93 -0.03 -10.85
CA THR A 113 3.16 0.08 -10.06
C THR A 113 2.99 -0.66 -8.74
N GLN A 114 4.10 -1.19 -8.19
CA GLN A 114 4.06 -1.87 -6.90
C GLN A 114 3.52 -0.97 -5.78
N SER A 115 3.88 0.31 -5.79
CA SER A 115 3.44 1.27 -4.78
C SER A 115 1.95 1.56 -4.87
N ASP A 116 1.41 1.77 -6.08
CA ASP A 116 0.00 2.09 -6.27
C ASP A 116 -0.87 0.86 -6.00
N ALA A 117 -0.42 -0.33 -6.41
CA ALA A 117 -1.07 -1.57 -6.06
C ALA A 117 -1.17 -1.72 -4.54
N LEU A 118 -0.04 -1.63 -3.81
CA LEU A 118 -0.02 -1.74 -2.35
C LEU A 118 -0.93 -0.72 -1.67
N GLN A 119 -0.95 0.53 -2.15
CA GLN A 119 -1.82 1.56 -1.57
C GLN A 119 -3.29 1.16 -1.67
N ARG A 120 -3.74 0.58 -2.78
CA ARG A 120 -5.14 0.11 -2.91
C ARG A 120 -5.52 -0.98 -1.91
N PHE A 121 -4.59 -1.88 -1.56
CA PHE A 121 -4.82 -2.88 -0.51
C PHE A 121 -4.88 -2.23 0.88
N GLN A 122 -4.02 -1.24 1.14
CA GLN A 122 -4.03 -0.49 2.40
C GLN A 122 -5.32 0.34 2.56
N ASP A 123 -5.75 1.02 1.50
CA ASP A 123 -7.01 1.78 1.46
C ASP A 123 -8.23 0.88 1.68
N ALA A 124 -8.20 -0.36 1.16
CA ALA A 124 -9.21 -1.38 1.42
C ALA A 124 -9.16 -1.97 2.84
N GLY A 125 -8.20 -1.56 3.67
CA GLY A 125 -8.09 -1.94 5.07
C GLY A 125 -7.57 -3.36 5.31
N VAL A 126 -6.82 -3.93 4.37
CA VAL A 126 -6.14 -5.22 4.55
C VAL A 126 -4.64 -5.04 4.79
N GLN A 127 -4.04 -6.02 5.45
CA GLN A 127 -2.60 -6.08 5.75
C GLN A 127 -1.97 -7.26 4.99
N GLY A 128 -0.66 -7.42 5.03
CA GLY A 128 0.00 -8.56 4.38
C GLY A 128 0.42 -8.31 2.93
N GLY A 129 0.46 -7.04 2.48
CA GLY A 129 0.94 -6.67 1.15
C GLY A 129 0.04 -7.21 0.02
N LEU A 130 0.64 -7.52 -1.14
CA LEU A 130 -0.10 -7.96 -2.32
C LEU A 130 -0.59 -9.41 -2.22
N THR A 131 0.00 -10.21 -1.33
CA THR A 131 -0.25 -11.67 -1.24
C THR A 131 -0.94 -12.10 0.06
N GLY A 132 -1.11 -11.19 1.02
CA GLY A 132 -1.70 -11.48 2.34
C GLY A 132 -0.70 -12.02 3.36
N ASN A 133 0.56 -12.24 2.96
CA ASN A 133 1.58 -12.88 3.80
C ASN A 133 2.73 -11.94 4.20
N ASP A 134 2.76 -10.72 3.68
CA ASP A 134 3.83 -9.74 3.94
C ASP A 134 3.59 -9.02 5.28
N ALA A 135 3.92 -9.67 6.40
CA ALA A 135 3.90 -9.07 7.73
C ALA A 135 4.91 -7.90 7.90
N SER A 136 5.77 -7.66 6.91
CA SER A 136 6.91 -6.73 7.00
C SER A 136 6.60 -5.28 6.58
N ALA A 137 5.43 -4.98 6.00
CA ALA A 137 5.09 -3.60 5.61
C ALA A 137 4.56 -2.73 6.77
N ALA A 138 4.24 -3.32 7.92
CA ALA A 138 3.77 -2.59 9.11
C ALA A 138 4.89 -2.04 10.00
N SER A 139 6.15 -2.45 9.79
CA SER A 139 7.27 -2.11 10.68
C SER A 139 8.15 -0.94 10.21
N SER A 140 7.91 -0.37 9.02
CA SER A 140 8.72 0.74 8.48
C SER A 140 8.09 2.13 8.60
N ALA A 141 6.88 2.24 9.17
CA ALA A 141 6.25 3.52 9.47
C ALA A 141 6.49 3.96 10.92
N VAL A 142 7.77 4.11 11.31
CA VAL A 142 8.16 4.92 12.47
C VAL A 142 9.11 6.00 11.95
N PRO A 143 8.68 7.27 11.81
CA PRO A 143 9.59 8.35 11.44
C PRO A 143 10.56 8.63 12.61
N SER A 144 11.85 8.80 12.28
CA SER A 144 12.87 9.36 13.18
C SER A 144 12.76 10.88 13.28
#